data_AF-A0A699WSI8-F1
#
_entry.id   AF-A0A699WSI8-F1
#
_cell.length_a   1.000
_cell.length_b   1.000
_cell.length_c   1.000
_cell.angle_alpha   90.00
_cell.angle_beta   90.00
_cell.angle_gamma   90.00
#
_symmetry.space_group_name_H-M   'P 1'
#
loop_
_entity.id
_entity.type
_entity.pdbx_description
1 polymer ?
#
loop_
_entity_poly.entity_id
_entity_poly.type
_entity_poly.pdbx_seq_one_letter_code
_entity_poly.pdbx_strand_id
1 'polypeptide(L)'
;TAHNAKDPVVRYMRLNSRQINFQEKKELASWPIFRAKRRGGVIFEKVDKRFRPFGGLAQRTVGFVNEDKNGAGLEFTFQGKLAGKSGEALYERVPGGMKPVYDGTEIKPQPGYDIKTT
;
A
#
# COMPACT_ATOMS: atom_id res chain seq x y z
N THR A 1 39.62 7.62 2.26
CA THR A 1 38.85 7.87 3.51
C THR A 1 38.16 6.58 3.89
N ALA A 2 38.41 6.08 5.11
CA ALA A 2 38.01 4.74 5.54
C ALA A 2 36.49 4.66 5.77
N HIS A 3 35.82 3.68 5.15
CA HIS A 3 34.42 3.37 5.43
C HIS A 3 34.32 2.62 6.77
N ASN A 4 33.64 3.21 7.74
CA ASN A 4 33.35 2.61 9.03
C ASN A 4 32.29 1.50 8.86
N ALA A 5 32.62 0.27 9.25
CA ALA A 5 31.81 -0.93 9.03
C ALA A 5 30.56 -1.04 9.93
N LYS A 6 30.23 0.01 10.69
CA LYS A 6 29.13 0.02 11.68
C LYS A 6 27.85 0.71 11.20
N ASP A 7 27.88 1.41 10.07
CA ASP A 7 26.68 2.04 9.53
C ASP A 7 25.85 1.04 8.71
N PRO A 8 24.56 0.85 9.02
CA PRO A 8 23.72 -0.03 8.22
C PRO A 8 23.65 0.51 6.80
N VAL A 9 23.97 -0.33 5.81
CA VAL A 9 23.85 0.02 4.40
C VAL A 9 22.36 0.22 4.09
N VAL A 10 21.91 1.48 4.10
CA VAL A 10 20.53 1.85 3.78
C VAL A 10 20.31 1.58 2.28
N ARG A 11 19.63 0.46 1.98
CA ARG A 11 19.41 0.00 0.60
C ARG A 11 18.34 0.80 -0.15
N TYR A 12 17.41 1.43 0.56
CA TYR A 12 16.32 2.23 -0.01
C TYR A 12 16.13 3.51 0.79
N MET A 13 15.88 4.61 0.08
CA MET A 13 15.54 5.90 0.68
C MET A 13 14.13 6.28 0.26
N ARG A 14 13.28 6.62 1.23
CA ARG A 14 11.95 7.17 0.96
C ARG A 14 12.13 8.56 0.36
N LEU A 15 11.68 8.74 -0.89
CA LEU A 15 11.80 10.03 -1.58
C LEU A 15 10.70 11.01 -1.17
N ASN A 16 9.48 10.52 -1.00
CA ASN A 16 8.32 11.35 -0.63
C ASN A 16 7.32 10.53 0.20
N SER A 17 6.64 11.19 1.13
CA SER A 17 5.50 10.62 1.87
C SER A 17 4.18 10.81 1.14
N ARG A 18 4.13 11.70 0.15
CA ARG A 18 2.94 11.96 -0.67
C ARG A 18 2.56 10.73 -1.50
N GLN A 19 1.28 10.39 -1.42
CA GLN A 19 0.65 9.43 -2.34
C GLN A 19 0.49 10.08 -3.72
N ILE A 20 0.92 9.37 -4.76
CA ILE A 20 0.79 9.79 -6.15
C ILE A 20 -0.37 9.05 -6.82
N ASN A 21 -1.04 9.71 -7.76
CA ASN A 21 -2.08 9.07 -8.56
C ASN A 21 -1.46 8.23 -9.70
N PHE A 22 -2.30 7.50 -10.45
CA PHE A 22 -1.84 6.64 -11.53
C PHE A 22 -1.13 7.39 -12.67
N GLN A 23 -1.58 8.61 -13.00
CA GLN A 23 -0.98 9.41 -14.07
C GLN A 23 0.39 9.93 -13.67
N GLU A 24 0.52 10.46 -12.45
CA GLU A 24 1.80 10.89 -11.87
C GLU A 24 2.80 9.72 -11.80
N LYS A 25 2.34 8.53 -11.38
CA LYS A 25 3.17 7.32 -11.41
C LYS A 25 3.68 7.03 -12.82
N LYS A 26 2.81 7.11 -13.83
CA LYS A 26 3.16 6.85 -15.23
C LYS A 26 4.20 7.83 -15.74
N GLU A 27 4.07 9.11 -15.37
CA GLU A 27 5.04 10.16 -15.69
C GLU A 27 6.39 9.90 -15.01
N LEU A 28 6.40 9.68 -13.69
CA LEU A 28 7.63 9.40 -12.93
C LEU A 28 8.35 8.16 -13.46
N ALA A 29 7.62 7.10 -13.81
CA ALA A 29 8.21 5.89 -14.37
C ALA A 29 8.98 6.14 -15.69
N SER A 30 8.68 7.22 -16.41
CA SER A 30 9.39 7.60 -17.64
C SER A 30 10.76 8.27 -17.39
N TRP A 31 11.01 8.77 -16.18
CA TRP A 31 12.21 9.56 -15.88
C TRP A 31 13.49 8.69 -15.92
N PRO A 32 14.60 9.19 -16.50
CA PRO A 32 15.84 8.43 -16.64
C PRO A 32 16.40 7.88 -15.31
N ILE A 33 16.30 8.65 -14.22
CA ILE A 33 16.80 8.25 -12.89
C ILE A 33 16.04 7.05 -12.30
N PHE A 34 14.74 6.94 -12.59
CA PHE A 34 13.88 5.87 -12.11
C PHE A 34 13.91 4.62 -12.98
N ARG A 35 14.47 4.70 -14.19
CA ARG A 35 14.68 3.56 -15.10
C ARG A 35 16.03 2.86 -14.92
N ALA A 36 17.02 3.50 -14.28
CA ALA A 36 18.37 2.96 -14.18
C ALA A 36 18.48 1.79 -13.19
N LYS A 37 18.79 0.57 -13.64
CA LYS A 37 18.85 -0.65 -12.79
C LYS A 37 19.96 -0.70 -11.71
N ARG A 38 21.05 0.07 -11.86
CA ARG A 38 22.28 -0.09 -11.05
C ARG A 38 22.65 1.11 -10.19
N ARG A 39 22.21 2.32 -10.57
CA ARG A 39 22.50 3.58 -9.87
C ARG A 39 21.22 4.42 -9.61
N GLY A 40 20.06 3.81 -9.83
CA GLY A 40 18.74 4.42 -9.69
C GLY A 40 17.67 3.34 -9.52
N GLY A 41 16.43 3.71 -9.82
CA GLY A 41 15.27 2.84 -9.63
C GLY A 41 14.26 3.44 -8.66
N VAL A 42 13.00 3.08 -8.84
CA VAL A 42 11.89 3.45 -7.96
C VAL A 42 11.06 2.22 -7.65
N ILE A 43 10.63 2.11 -6.40
CA ILE A 43 9.67 1.10 -5.96
C ILE A 43 8.35 1.83 -5.76
N PHE A 44 7.32 1.45 -6.52
CA PHE A 44 5.97 1.96 -6.36
C PHE A 44 5.14 0.95 -5.58
N GLU A 45 4.80 1.31 -4.35
CA GLU A 45 3.88 0.53 -3.52
C GLU A 45 2.45 0.98 -3.80
N LYS A 46 1.58 0.03 -4.14
CA LYS A 46 0.15 0.33 -4.31
C LYS A 46 -0.47 0.48 -2.93
N VAL A 47 -1.12 1.62 -2.69
CA VAL A 47 -1.89 1.88 -1.48
C VAL A 47 -3.34 2.10 -1.89
N ASP A 48 -4.25 1.31 -1.30
CA ASP A 48 -5.68 1.49 -1.51
C ASP A 48 -6.20 2.57 -0.55
N LYS A 49 -6.92 3.56 -1.09
CA LYS A 49 -7.46 4.70 -0.32
C LYS A 49 -8.97 4.73 -0.45
N ARG A 50 -9.67 4.91 0.67
CA ARG A 50 -11.14 5.06 0.69
C ARG A 50 -11.55 6.39 0.08
N PHE A 51 -12.43 6.33 -0.92
CA PHE A 51 -13.05 7.51 -1.52
C PHE A 51 -14.40 7.82 -0.84
N ARG A 52 -14.65 9.09 -0.54
CA ARG A 52 -15.87 9.56 0.16
C ARG A 52 -16.62 10.54 -0.72
N PRO A 53 -17.63 10.10 -1.50
CA PRO A 53 -18.29 10.95 -2.49
C PRO A 53 -18.99 12.16 -1.89
N PHE A 54 -19.48 12.05 -0.65
CA PHE A 54 -20.25 13.10 0.04
C PHE A 54 -19.44 13.92 1.06
N GLY A 55 -18.11 13.74 1.09
CA GLY A 55 -17.20 14.53 1.93
C GLY A 55 -17.71 14.75 3.36
N GLY A 56 -17.87 16.03 3.75
CA GLY A 56 -18.31 16.45 5.08
C GLY A 56 -19.77 16.12 5.42
N LEU A 57 -20.66 16.06 4.43
CA LEU A 57 -22.10 15.83 4.65
C LEU A 57 -22.36 14.46 5.29
N ALA A 58 -21.64 13.44 4.82
CA ALA A 58 -21.73 12.09 5.35
C ALA A 58 -20.63 11.77 6.39
N GLN A 59 -19.75 12.72 6.73
CA GLN A 59 -18.58 12.45 7.57
C GLN A 59 -18.95 11.98 8.97
N ARG A 60 -20.02 12.51 9.56
CA ARG A 60 -20.48 12.12 10.90
C ARG A 60 -21.13 10.73 10.91
N THR A 61 -21.87 10.39 9.86
CA THR A 61 -22.61 9.11 9.75
C THR A 61 -21.70 7.97 9.29
N VAL A 62 -20.99 8.16 8.17
CA VAL A 62 -20.04 7.15 7.65
C VAL A 62 -18.85 7.02 8.59
N GLY A 63 -18.32 8.14 9.10
CA GLY A 63 -17.24 8.14 10.07
C GLY A 63 -15.88 7.77 9.46
N PHE A 64 -14.98 7.14 10.21
CA PHE A 64 -13.63 6.76 9.76
C PHE A 64 -13.03 5.66 10.65
N VAL A 65 -11.99 4.99 10.15
CA VAL A 65 -11.13 4.06 10.89
C VAL A 65 -9.67 4.42 10.59
N ASN A 66 -8.84 4.49 11.62
CA ASN A 66 -7.40 4.74 11.51
C ASN A 66 -6.59 3.43 11.53
N GLU A 67 -5.26 3.53 11.39
CA GLU A 67 -4.35 2.38 11.38
C GLU A 67 -4.34 1.63 12.72
N ASP A 68 -4.57 2.33 13.84
CA ASP A 68 -4.68 1.75 15.18
C ASP A 68 -6.05 1.09 15.46
N LYS A 69 -6.88 0.91 14.42
CA LYS A 69 -8.25 0.36 14.49
C LYS A 69 -9.23 1.19 15.34
N ASN A 70 -8.88 2.43 15.67
CA ASN A 70 -9.78 3.38 16.30
C ASN A 70 -10.58 4.14 15.25
N GLY A 71 -11.77 4.60 15.61
CA GLY A 71 -12.63 5.26 14.64
C GLY A 71 -13.98 5.72 15.18
N ALA A 72 -14.82 6.20 14.28
CA ALA A 72 -16.19 6.60 14.55
C ALA A 72 -17.10 6.23 13.37
N GLY A 73 -18.42 6.28 13.59
CA GLY A 73 -19.44 6.04 12.57
C GLY A 73 -19.54 4.60 12.08
N LEU A 74 -20.26 4.42 10.96
CA LEU A 74 -20.51 3.11 10.37
C LEU A 74 -19.22 2.35 10.03
N GLU A 75 -18.18 3.07 9.61
CA GLU A 75 -16.86 2.49 9.32
C GLU A 75 -16.28 1.76 10.53
N PHE A 76 -16.36 2.35 11.72
CA PHE A 76 -15.87 1.73 12.95
C PHE A 76 -16.78 0.60 13.42
N THR A 77 -18.10 0.84 13.46
CA THR A 77 -19.08 -0.16 13.94
C THR A 77 -19.06 -1.43 13.10
N PHE A 78 -18.89 -1.31 11.78
CA PHE A 78 -18.92 -2.45 10.86
C PHE A 78 -17.55 -2.82 10.29
N GLN A 79 -16.46 -2.31 10.86
CA GLN A 79 -15.09 -2.57 10.39
C GLN A 79 -14.83 -4.07 10.19
N GLY A 80 -15.31 -4.93 11.09
CA GLY A 80 -15.11 -6.39 10.99
C GLY A 80 -15.79 -7.03 9.76
N LYS A 81 -16.87 -6.44 9.24
CA LYS A 81 -17.53 -6.88 8.01
C LYS A 81 -16.94 -6.19 6.78
N LEU A 82 -16.53 -4.93 6.89
CA LEU A 82 -15.99 -4.11 5.80
C LEU A 82 -14.53 -4.45 5.43
N ALA A 83 -13.71 -4.86 6.40
CA ALA A 83 -12.27 -5.04 6.20
C ALA A 83 -11.91 -6.26 5.34
N GLY A 84 -12.77 -7.29 5.32
CA GLY A 84 -12.44 -8.57 4.68
C GLY A 84 -11.29 -9.30 5.38
N LYS A 85 -10.57 -10.14 4.62
CA LYS A 85 -9.37 -10.84 5.10
C LYS A 85 -8.22 -10.62 4.13
N SER A 86 -7.07 -10.19 4.64
CA SER A 86 -5.83 -10.08 3.87
C SER A 86 -5.38 -11.46 3.40
N GLY A 87 -4.88 -11.53 2.18
CA GLY A 87 -4.22 -12.71 1.65
C GLY A 87 -2.72 -12.69 1.95
N GLU A 88 -2.10 -13.86 1.85
CA GLU A 88 -0.66 -14.04 2.03
C GLU A 88 -0.13 -14.87 0.86
N ALA A 89 1.02 -14.48 0.31
CA ALA A 89 1.66 -15.19 -0.80
C ALA A 89 3.18 -15.14 -0.64
N LEU A 90 3.84 -16.25 -0.97
CA LEU A 90 5.28 -16.38 -0.89
C LEU A 90 5.94 -15.88 -2.18
N TYR A 91 6.97 -15.06 -2.04
CA TYR A 91 7.75 -14.52 -3.16
C TYR A 91 9.24 -14.81 -2.96
N GLU A 92 9.86 -15.35 -4.00
CA GLU A 92 11.30 -15.48 -4.10
C GLU A 92 11.90 -14.21 -4.70
N ARG A 93 12.94 -13.69 -4.06
CA ARG A 93 13.62 -12.48 -4.52
C ARG A 93 14.71 -12.82 -5.54
N VAL A 94 14.52 -12.41 -6.79
CA VAL A 94 15.46 -12.65 -7.90
C VAL A 94 16.10 -11.34 -8.39
N PRO A 95 17.30 -11.38 -9.02
CA PRO A 95 17.88 -10.20 -9.66
C PRO A 95 16.93 -9.60 -10.69
N GLY A 96 16.38 -8.42 -10.38
CA GLY A 96 15.44 -7.71 -11.28
C GLY A 96 13.95 -7.87 -10.95
N GLY A 97 13.57 -8.57 -9.87
CA GLY A 97 12.17 -8.62 -9.45
C GLY A 97 11.85 -9.59 -8.31
N MET A 98 10.55 -9.77 -8.07
CA MET A 98 10.01 -10.80 -7.18
C MET A 98 9.32 -11.84 -8.05
N LYS A 99 9.62 -13.13 -7.84
CA LYS A 99 9.01 -14.26 -8.53
C LYS A 99 8.05 -14.95 -7.55
N PRO A 100 6.77 -15.15 -7.90
CA PRO A 100 5.85 -15.88 -7.03
C PRO A 100 6.30 -17.33 -6.90
N VAL A 101 6.26 -17.87 -5.67
CA VAL A 101 6.47 -19.29 -5.38
C VAL A 101 5.12 -19.89 -5.07
N TYR A 102 4.77 -20.96 -5.79
CA TYR A 102 3.52 -21.69 -5.59
C TYR A 102 3.83 -22.94 -4.76
N ASP A 103 3.66 -22.84 -3.44
CA ASP A 103 3.88 -23.95 -2.49
C ASP A 103 2.55 -24.40 -1.85
N GLY A 104 1.42 -23.86 -2.31
CA GLY A 104 0.09 -24.19 -1.80
C GLY A 104 -0.22 -23.61 -0.42
N THR A 105 0.69 -22.83 0.15
CA THR A 105 0.51 -22.05 1.38
C THR A 105 -0.11 -20.68 1.13
N GLU A 106 -0.50 -20.36 -0.10
CA GLU A 106 -1.07 -19.05 -0.42
C GLU A 106 -2.50 -18.91 0.14
N ILE A 107 -2.71 -17.85 0.93
CA ILE A 107 -4.03 -17.48 1.44
C ILE A 107 -4.60 -16.44 0.47
N LYS A 108 -5.73 -16.76 -0.16
CA LYS A 108 -6.42 -15.79 -1.04
C LYS A 108 -7.08 -14.69 -0.20
N PRO A 109 -6.92 -13.41 -0.59
CA PRO A 109 -7.64 -12.32 0.07
C PRO A 109 -9.15 -12.50 -0.13
N GLN A 110 -9.93 -12.19 0.90
CA GLN A 110 -11.39 -12.21 0.86
C GLN A 110 -11.90 -10.77 0.94
N PRO A 111 -12.72 -10.31 -0.03
CA PRO A 111 -13.30 -8.98 0.03
C PRO A 111 -14.24 -8.85 1.25
N GLY A 112 -14.34 -7.63 1.79
CA GLY A 112 -15.34 -7.29 2.79
C GLY A 112 -16.76 -7.27 2.21
N TYR A 113 -17.75 -7.14 3.08
CA TYR A 113 -19.16 -7.05 2.72
C TYR A 113 -19.57 -5.61 2.41
N ASP A 114 -20.50 -5.45 1.48
CA ASP A 114 -21.14 -4.16 1.20
C ASP A 114 -22.19 -3.81 2.26
N ILE A 115 -22.30 -2.52 2.60
CA ILE A 115 -23.30 -2.00 3.53
C ILE A 115 -24.18 -0.99 2.80
N LYS A 116 -25.49 -1.22 2.86
CA LYS A 116 -26.49 -0.29 2.37
C LYS A 116 -27.21 0.35 3.56
N THR A 117 -27.10 1.67 3.67
CA THR A 117 -27.86 2.46 4.64
C THR A 117 -29.26 2.78 4.09
N THR A 118 -30.26 2.84 4.96
CA THR A 118 -31.66 3.17 4.64
C THR A 118 -31.90 4.67 4.61
#